data_AF-A0A1F9QJK7-F1
#
_entry.id   AF-A0A1F9QJK7-F1
#
_cell.length_a   1.000
_cell.length_b   1.000
_cell.length_c   1.000
_cell.angle_alpha   90.00
_cell.angle_beta   90.00
_cell.angle_gamma   90.00
#
_symmetry.space_group_name_H-M   'P 1'
#
loop_
_entity.id
_entity.type
_entity.pdbx_description
1 polymer ?
#
loop_
_entity_poly.entity_id
_entity_poly.type
_entity_poly.pdbx_seq_one_letter_code
_entity_poly.pdbx_strand_id
1 'polypeptide(L)'
;MEQEFKKTIEILNRLHDMQKHHLDAFDKEVLPDLEKQSEERNIEMEGLMGSVGKFLKSSENTKNMEDMLLILNDHIKILLEQNKALETKVKKFRDDIKKGMNQVSKGKKMIGSYRSSNLILNTPKVISVTN
;
A
#
# COMPACT_ATOMS: atom_id res chain seq x y z
N MET A 1 4.23 34.86 -5.80
CA MET A 1 4.76 33.76 -6.63
C MET A 1 5.88 32.99 -5.94
N GLU A 2 7.06 33.57 -5.72
CA GLU A 2 8.22 32.80 -5.22
C GLU A 2 7.95 32.10 -3.87
N GLN A 3 7.19 32.75 -2.99
CA GLN A 3 6.74 32.14 -1.74
C GLN A 3 5.78 30.95 -1.96
N GLU A 4 4.85 31.07 -2.91
CA GLU A 4 3.91 29.98 -3.25
C GLU A 4 4.65 28.82 -3.96
N PHE A 5 5.67 29.14 -4.75
CA PHE A 5 6.56 28.15 -5.34
C PHE A 5 7.33 27.39 -4.25
N LYS A 6 7.97 28.09 -3.31
CA LYS A 6 8.69 27.46 -2.17
C LYS A 6 7.78 26.55 -1.35
N LYS A 7 6.57 27.00 -1.01
CA LYS A 7 5.56 26.16 -0.33
C LYS A 7 5.22 24.90 -1.12
N THR A 8 5.08 25.03 -2.43
CA THR A 8 4.78 23.89 -3.31
C THR A 8 5.93 22.88 -3.31
N ILE A 9 7.18 23.35 -3.37
CA ILE A 9 8.38 22.50 -3.26
C ILE A 9 8.48 21.83 -1.88
N GLU A 10 8.18 22.55 -0.80
CA GLU A 10 8.15 21.97 0.55
C GLU A 10 7.16 20.81 0.65
N ILE A 11 5.95 20.97 0.10
CA ILE A 11 4.94 19.90 0.09
C ILE A 11 5.40 18.72 -0.76
N LEU A 12 5.99 18.97 -1.93
CA LEU A 12 6.54 17.91 -2.79
C LEU A 12 7.64 17.11 -2.08
N ASN A 13 8.53 17.77 -1.34
CA ASN A 13 9.57 17.09 -0.56
C ASN A 13 8.97 16.24 0.57
N ARG A 14 7.97 16.75 1.29
CA ARG A 14 7.26 15.95 2.30
C ARG A 14 6.57 14.73 1.70
N LEU A 15 5.91 14.89 0.55
CA LEU A 15 5.31 13.78 -0.19
C LEU A 15 6.36 12.73 -0.58
N HIS A 16 7.51 13.17 -1.09
CA HIS A 16 8.60 12.28 -1.47
C HIS A 16 9.12 11.47 -0.28
N ASP A 17 9.38 12.13 0.85
CA ASP A 17 9.92 11.49 2.05
C ASP A 17 8.91 10.54 2.68
N MET A 18 7.64 10.93 2.71
CA MET A 18 6.54 10.08 3.16
C MET A 18 6.36 8.84 2.28
N GLN A 19 6.36 8.99 0.95
CA GLN A 19 6.23 7.85 0.04
C GLN A 19 7.43 6.92 0.14
N LYS A 20 8.65 7.46 0.34
CA LYS A 20 9.84 6.67 0.63
C LYS A 20 9.69 5.88 1.94
N HIS A 21 9.16 6.51 2.99
CA HIS A 21 8.88 5.82 4.25
C HIS A 21 7.85 4.69 4.09
N HIS A 22 6.77 4.95 3.33
CA HIS A 22 5.76 3.93 3.01
C HIS A 22 6.34 2.76 2.22
N LEU A 23 7.23 3.03 1.26
CA LEU A 23 7.96 1.99 0.51
C LEU A 23 8.84 1.14 1.42
N ASP A 24 9.59 1.77 2.31
CA ASP A 24 10.44 1.11 3.29
C ASP A 24 9.64 0.20 4.24
N ALA A 25 8.41 0.58 4.59
CA ALA A 25 7.55 -0.19 5.47
C ALA A 25 7.24 -1.59 4.92
N PHE A 26 7.13 -1.75 3.59
CA PHE A 26 6.95 -3.07 2.97
C PHE A 26 8.13 -4.03 3.19
N ASP A 27 9.32 -3.50 3.46
CA ASP A 27 10.52 -4.31 3.68
C ASP A 27 10.82 -4.52 5.18
N LYS A 28 10.26 -3.68 6.05
CA LYS A 28 10.52 -3.70 7.52
C LYS A 28 9.37 -4.32 8.32
N GLU A 29 8.13 -4.19 7.85
CA GLU A 29 6.94 -4.56 8.61
C GLU A 29 6.31 -5.85 8.08
N VAL A 30 5.73 -6.64 8.99
CA VAL A 30 5.02 -7.89 8.64
C VAL A 30 3.70 -7.62 7.93
N LEU A 31 3.06 -6.48 8.23
CA LEU A 31 1.85 -6.02 7.56
C LEU A 31 1.75 -4.49 7.74
N PRO A 32 2.15 -3.70 6.73
CA PRO A 32 2.03 -2.26 6.81
C PRO A 32 0.56 -1.81 6.81
N ASP A 33 0.26 -0.77 7.56
CA ASP A 33 -1.08 -0.17 7.63
C ASP A 33 -1.39 0.64 6.37
N LEU A 34 -1.90 -0.04 5.35
CA LEU A 34 -2.20 0.57 4.06
C LEU A 34 -3.32 1.62 4.12
N GLU A 35 -4.22 1.53 5.10
CA GLU A 35 -5.31 2.49 5.28
C GLU A 35 -4.74 3.81 5.78
N LYS A 36 -3.98 3.77 6.89
CA LYS A 36 -3.29 4.94 7.42
C LYS A 36 -2.36 5.58 6.40
N GLN A 37 -1.54 4.77 5.71
CA GLN A 37 -0.63 5.29 4.69
C GLN A 37 -1.39 5.95 3.52
N SER A 38 -2.58 5.46 3.18
CA SER A 38 -3.42 6.07 2.14
C SER A 38 -4.02 7.39 2.60
N GLU A 39 -4.48 7.47 3.84
CA GLU A 39 -4.97 8.71 4.44
C GLU A 39 -3.89 9.80 4.47
N GLU A 40 -2.69 9.47 4.95
CA GLU A 40 -1.54 10.38 4.98
C GLU A 40 -1.20 10.91 3.56
N ARG A 41 -1.18 10.02 2.55
CA ARG A 41 -0.97 10.40 1.15
C ARG A 41 -2.06 11.33 0.61
N ASN A 42 -3.31 11.06 0.93
CA ASN A 42 -4.44 11.86 0.47
C ASN A 42 -4.37 13.28 1.04
N ILE A 43 -4.11 13.42 2.34
CA ILE A 43 -3.99 14.72 3.03
C ILE A 43 -2.90 15.58 2.37
N GLU A 44 -1.70 15.03 2.17
CA GLU A 44 -0.61 15.79 1.56
C GLU A 44 -0.85 16.06 0.06
N MET A 45 -1.51 15.15 -0.67
CA MET A 45 -1.88 15.39 -2.07
C MET A 45 -2.91 16.51 -2.21
N GLU A 46 -3.91 16.57 -1.34
CA GLU A 46 -4.87 17.69 -1.29
C GLU A 46 -4.14 19.02 -0.99
N GLY A 47 -3.17 18.98 -0.06
CA GLY A 47 -2.28 20.11 0.22
C GLY A 47 -1.50 20.56 -1.02
N LEU A 48 -0.93 19.62 -1.76
CA LEU A 48 -0.20 19.89 -2.99
C LEU A 48 -1.09 20.53 -4.05
N MET A 49 -2.27 19.96 -4.31
CA MET A 49 -3.23 20.50 -5.27
C MET A 49 -3.63 21.93 -4.92
N GLY A 50 -3.88 22.20 -3.63
CA GLY A 50 -4.17 23.55 -3.13
C GLY A 50 -3.01 24.53 -3.36
N SER A 51 -1.77 24.10 -3.09
CA SER A 51 -0.57 24.94 -3.26
C SER A 51 -0.26 25.21 -4.73
N VAL A 52 -0.32 24.19 -5.59
CA VAL A 52 -0.14 24.34 -7.04
C VAL A 52 -1.19 25.29 -7.61
N GLY A 53 -2.46 25.15 -7.20
CA GLY A 53 -3.53 26.05 -7.62
C GLY A 53 -3.27 27.52 -7.25
N LYS A 54 -2.71 27.79 -6.06
CA LYS A 54 -2.30 29.14 -5.64
C LYS A 54 -1.10 29.63 -6.43
N PHE A 55 -0.10 28.79 -6.63
CA PHE A 55 1.08 29.09 -7.42
C PHE A 55 0.70 29.51 -8.84
N LEU A 56 -0.11 28.72 -9.54
CA LEU A 56 -0.57 28.99 -10.91
C LEU A 56 -1.40 30.28 -11.00
N LYS A 57 -2.29 30.54 -10.04
CA LYS A 57 -3.03 31.82 -9.99
C LYS A 57 -2.14 33.03 -9.77
N SER A 58 -1.02 32.86 -9.07
CA SER A 58 -0.06 33.93 -8.83
C SER A 58 0.90 34.18 -10.00
N SER A 59 0.73 33.47 -11.12
CA SER A 59 1.76 33.31 -12.16
C SER A 59 1.65 34.22 -13.39
N GLU A 60 0.60 35.03 -13.50
CA GLU A 60 0.24 35.75 -14.74
C GLU A 60 1.27 36.78 -15.27
N ASN A 61 2.45 36.99 -14.67
CA ASN A 61 3.32 38.12 -15.04
C ASN A 61 4.86 37.95 -14.85
N THR A 62 5.47 36.77 -15.03
CA THR A 62 6.92 36.63 -14.77
C THR A 62 7.75 35.84 -15.77
N LYS A 63 8.98 36.32 -15.99
CA LYS A 63 10.03 35.74 -16.84
C LYS A 63 10.63 34.40 -16.37
N ASN A 64 10.37 33.96 -15.13
CA ASN A 64 11.03 32.76 -14.55
C ASN A 64 10.07 31.57 -14.38
N MET A 65 8.90 31.62 -15.00
CA MET A 65 7.88 30.59 -14.81
C MET A 65 8.28 29.27 -15.44
N GLU A 66 8.98 29.30 -16.56
CA GLU A 66 9.40 28.10 -17.29
C GLU A 66 10.37 27.24 -16.46
N ASP A 67 11.38 27.86 -15.84
CA ASP A 67 12.31 27.19 -14.92
C ASP A 67 11.59 26.61 -13.70
N MET A 68 10.66 27.36 -13.11
CA MET A 68 9.88 26.89 -11.95
C MET A 68 9.00 25.68 -12.32
N LEU A 69 8.35 25.71 -13.49
CA LEU A 69 7.56 24.59 -13.98
C LEU A 69 8.42 23.37 -14.28
N LEU A 70 9.64 23.55 -14.80
CA LEU A 70 10.59 22.46 -15.03
C LEU A 70 10.93 21.76 -13.71
N ILE A 71 11.26 22.53 -12.66
CA ILE A 71 11.55 21.98 -11.33
C ILE A 71 10.35 21.21 -10.77
N LEU A 72 9.13 21.75 -10.89
CA LEU A 72 7.92 21.04 -10.44
C LEU A 72 7.71 19.73 -11.20
N ASN A 73 7.94 19.75 -12.51
CA ASN A 73 7.78 18.57 -13.35
C ASN A 73 8.78 17.46 -12.95
N ASP A 74 10.02 17.81 -12.64
CA ASP A 74 11.02 16.86 -12.16
C ASP A 74 10.59 16.20 -10.84
N HIS A 75 10.08 16.99 -9.88
CA HIS A 75 9.57 16.44 -8.61
C HIS A 75 8.35 15.54 -8.83
N ILE A 76 7.40 15.96 -9.68
CA ILE A 76 6.22 15.15 -10.03
C ILE A 76 6.64 13.84 -10.66
N LYS A 77 7.65 13.83 -11.53
CA LYS A 77 8.16 12.61 -12.16
C LYS A 77 8.69 11.62 -11.11
N ILE A 78 9.44 12.10 -10.12
CA ILE A 78 9.93 11.25 -9.02
C ILE A 78 8.75 10.66 -8.22
N LEU A 79 7.75 11.48 -7.87
CA LEU A 79 6.55 11.01 -7.16
C LEU A 79 5.76 9.97 -7.98
N LEU A 80 5.69 10.12 -9.30
CA LEU A 80 5.06 9.14 -10.17
C LEU A 80 5.81 7.80 -10.18
N GLU A 81 7.14 7.82 -10.14
CA GLU A 81 7.97 6.62 -10.02
C GLU A 81 7.77 5.93 -8.67
N GLN A 82 7.73 6.69 -7.58
CA GLN A 82 7.44 6.18 -6.23
C GLN A 82 6.03 5.56 -6.13
N ASN A 83 5.02 6.20 -6.73
CA ASN A 83 3.66 5.66 -6.78
C ASN A 83 3.59 4.31 -7.53
N LYS A 84 4.29 4.18 -8.67
CA LYS A 84 4.37 2.89 -9.40
C LYS A 84 5.04 1.80 -8.55
N ALA A 85 6.07 2.16 -7.80
CA ALA A 85 6.74 1.24 -6.90
C ALA A 85 5.80 0.79 -5.76
N LEU A 86 5.04 1.72 -5.15
CA LEU A 86 4.04 1.42 -4.13
C LEU A 86 2.96 0.49 -4.67
N GLU A 87 2.40 0.78 -5.85
CA GLU A 87 1.40 -0.07 -6.49
C GLU A 87 1.92 -1.52 -6.69
N THR A 88 3.16 -1.64 -7.16
CA THR A 88 3.80 -2.95 -7.36
C THR A 88 3.98 -3.70 -6.05
N LYS A 89 4.44 -3.02 -4.98
CA LYS A 89 4.61 -3.63 -3.65
C LYS A 89 3.27 -4.05 -3.05
N VAL A 90 2.24 -3.19 -3.10
CA VAL A 90 0.88 -3.50 -2.63
C VAL A 90 0.32 -4.72 -3.34
N LYS A 91 0.44 -4.77 -4.68
CA LYS A 91 -0.05 -5.90 -5.47
C LYS A 91 0.64 -7.22 -5.08
N LYS A 92 1.96 -7.21 -4.97
CA LYS A 92 2.73 -8.37 -4.54
C LYS A 92 2.29 -8.85 -3.15
N PHE A 93 2.16 -7.92 -2.21
CA PHE A 93 1.74 -8.23 -0.84
C PHE A 93 0.34 -8.86 -0.78
N ARG A 94 -0.59 -8.34 -1.58
CA ARG A 94 -1.94 -8.89 -1.73
C ARG A 94 -1.92 -10.32 -2.28
N ASP A 95 -1.09 -10.58 -3.29
CA ASP A 95 -0.95 -11.90 -3.89
C ASP A 95 -0.36 -12.92 -2.91
N ASP A 96 0.63 -12.51 -2.10
CA ASP A 96 1.24 -13.34 -1.06
C ASP A 96 0.22 -13.70 0.03
N ILE A 97 -0.57 -12.72 0.51
CA ILE A 97 -1.67 -12.97 1.46
C ILE A 97 -2.67 -13.96 0.87
N LYS A 98 -3.10 -13.76 -0.38
CA LYS A 98 -4.06 -14.64 -1.06
C LYS A 98 -3.53 -16.07 -1.17
N LYS A 99 -2.23 -16.24 -1.47
CA LYS A 99 -1.58 -17.55 -1.52
C LYS A 99 -1.56 -18.22 -0.14
N GLY A 100 -1.19 -17.48 0.91
CA GLY A 100 -1.22 -17.95 2.29
C GLY A 100 -2.61 -18.41 2.73
N MET A 101 -3.64 -17.59 2.46
CA MET A 101 -5.03 -17.95 2.77
C MET A 101 -5.49 -19.24 2.06
N ASN A 102 -5.11 -19.43 0.80
CA ASN A 102 -5.41 -20.64 0.05
C ASN A 102 -4.74 -21.88 0.67
N GLN A 103 -3.50 -21.75 1.15
CA GLN A 103 -2.80 -22.84 1.84
C GLN A 103 -3.48 -23.17 3.18
N VAL A 104 -3.83 -22.17 3.98
CA VAL A 104 -4.57 -22.36 5.24
C VAL A 104 -5.92 -23.04 4.99
N SER A 105 -6.66 -22.61 3.96
CA SER A 105 -7.94 -23.23 3.57
C SER A 105 -7.77 -24.71 3.20
N LYS A 106 -6.72 -25.06 2.43
CA LYS A 106 -6.39 -26.45 2.10
C LYS A 106 -6.05 -27.26 3.36
N GLY A 107 -5.20 -26.73 4.23
CA GLY A 107 -4.85 -27.38 5.50
C GLY A 107 -6.08 -27.63 6.38
N LYS A 108 -6.98 -26.64 6.50
CA LYS A 108 -8.25 -26.77 7.22
C LYS A 108 -9.11 -27.91 6.65
N LYS A 109 -9.22 -28.02 5.32
CA LYS A 109 -9.96 -29.12 4.67
C LYS A 109 -9.35 -30.49 4.96
N MET A 110 -8.03 -30.62 4.89
CA MET A 110 -7.33 -31.88 5.22
C MET A 110 -7.53 -32.30 6.67
N ILE A 111 -7.36 -31.38 7.63
CA ILE A 111 -7.60 -31.65 9.06
C ILE A 111 -9.05 -32.06 9.29
N GLY A 112 -9.99 -31.38 8.62
CA GLY A 112 -11.41 -31.73 8.62
C GLY A 112 -11.65 -33.18 8.18
N SER A 113 -11.05 -33.61 7.07
CA SER A 113 -11.20 -34.99 6.59
C SER A 113 -10.71 -36.05 7.58
N TYR A 114 -9.61 -35.80 8.30
CA TYR A 114 -9.13 -36.73 9.34
C TYR A 114 -10.05 -36.80 10.57
N ARG A 115 -10.67 -35.68 10.97
CA ARG A 115 -11.64 -35.66 12.07
C ARG A 115 -12.94 -36.36 11.70
N SER A 116 -13.40 -36.20 10.46
CA SER A 116 -14.63 -36.85 9.97
C SER A 116 -14.50 -38.37 9.87
N SER A 117 -13.32 -38.91 9.53
CA SER A 117 -13.07 -40.35 9.48
C SER A 117 -13.03 -41.02 10.86
N ASN A 118 -12.66 -40.29 11.92
CA ASN A 118 -12.63 -40.82 13.29
C ASN A 118 -14.01 -40.89 13.97
N LEU A 119 -15.02 -40.20 13.44
CA LEU A 119 -16.40 -40.28 13.96
C LEU A 119 -17.16 -41.53 13.49
N ILE A 120 -16.65 -42.25 12.48
CA ILE A 120 -17.30 -43.45 11.91
C ILE A 120 -16.81 -44.74 12.61
N LEU A 121 -15.77 -44.68 13.45
CA LEU A 121 -15.15 -45.85 14.11
C LEU A 121 -15.54 -46.06 15.58
N ASN A 122 -16.48 -45.27 16.12
CA ASN A 122 -16.96 -45.39 17.51
C ASN A 122 -18.29 -46.14 17.65
N THR A 123 -18.55 -47.15 16.82
CA THR A 123 -19.41 -48.26 17.26
C THR A 123 -18.49 -49.43 17.64
N PRO A 124 -18.39 -49.80 18.93
CA PRO A 124 -17.61 -50.97 19.32
C PRO A 124 -18.22 -52.19 18.63
N LYS A 125 -17.46 -52.80 17.71
CA LYS A 125 -17.80 -54.12 17.15
C LYS A 125 -17.62 -55.13 18.28
N VAL A 126 -18.71 -55.51 18.93
CA VAL A 126 -18.74 -56.62 19.89
C VAL A 126 -18.42 -57.90 19.12
N ILE A 127 -17.22 -58.44 19.29
CA ILE A 127 -16.89 -59.79 18.83
C ILE A 127 -17.30 -60.72 19.97
N SER A 128 -18.46 -61.37 19.81
CA SER A 128 -18.85 -62.48 20.66
C SER A 128 -17.94 -63.67 20.36
N VAL A 129 -17.06 -64.02 21.30
CA VAL A 129 -16.37 -65.31 21.30
C VAL A 129 -17.22 -66.27 22.10
N THR A 130 -17.95 -67.15 21.41
CA THR A 130 -18.61 -68.29 22.02
C THR A 130 -17.63 -69.46 22.06
N ASN A 131 -17.42 -70.03 23.25
CA ASN A 131 -16.63 -71.25 23.48
C ASN A 131 -17.28 -72.48 22.84
#